data_AF-B2AXJ4-F1
#
_entry.id   AF-B2AXJ4-F1
#
_cell.length_a   1.000
_cell.length_b   1.000
_cell.length_c   1.000
_cell.angle_alpha   90.00
_cell.angle_beta   90.00
_cell.angle_gamma   90.00
#
_symmetry.space_group_name_H-M   'P 1'
#
loop_
_entity.id
_entity.type
_entity.pdbx_description
1 polymer ?
#
loop_
_entity_poly.entity_id
_entity_poly.type
_entity_poly.pdbx_seq_one_letter_code
_entity_poly.pdbx_strand_id
1 'polypeptide(L)'
;SVVLEKETQDIVKRILEKQNEAGEGGTVRLPKVNGGDDGGEELVLELPGRKLGLAQLQRYRRAFVGLNRGGIGLEEVGKLAAGRLRESFVGYLNDAFEKDG
;
A
#
# COMPACT_ATOMS: atom_id res chain seq x y z
N SER A 1 -7.72 -2.64 13.27
CA SER A 1 -8.80 -1.87 12.62
C SER A 1 -9.12 -2.51 11.28
N VAL A 2 -10.42 -2.72 10.99
CA VAL A 2 -10.89 -3.34 9.73
C VAL A 2 -10.45 -2.53 8.50
N VAL A 3 -10.41 -1.20 8.60
CA VAL A 3 -9.94 -0.31 7.52
C VAL A 3 -8.45 -0.54 7.24
N LEU A 4 -7.63 -0.64 8.29
CA LEU A 4 -6.19 -0.91 8.16
C LEU A 4 -5.91 -2.18 7.36
N GLU A 5 -6.58 -3.27 7.72
CA GLU A 5 -6.41 -4.55 7.06
C GLU A 5 -6.92 -4.53 5.62
N LYS A 6 -8.06 -3.86 5.36
CA LYS A 6 -8.65 -3.74 4.03
C LYS A 6 -7.75 -2.96 3.08
N GLU A 7 -7.33 -1.75 3.46
CA GLU A 7 -6.57 -0.87 2.56
C GLU A 7 -5.18 -1.44 2.25
N THR A 8 -4.49 -1.99 3.25
CA THR A 8 -3.19 -2.64 3.02
C THR A 8 -3.30 -3.88 2.14
N GLN A 9 -4.38 -4.67 2.28
CA GLN A 9 -4.61 -5.85 1.45
C GLN A 9 -5.01 -5.50 0.01
N ASP A 10 -5.74 -4.41 -0.22
CA ASP A 10 -6.04 -3.89 -1.56
C ASP A 10 -4.76 -3.54 -2.33
N ILE A 11 -3.82 -2.84 -1.69
CA ILE A 11 -2.54 -2.48 -2.31
C ILE A 11 -1.72 -3.73 -2.67
N VAL A 12 -1.68 -4.74 -1.80
CA VAL A 12 -1.00 -6.03 -2.10
C VAL A 12 -1.60 -6.70 -3.35
N LYS A 13 -2.93 -6.67 -3.51
CA LYS A 13 -3.58 -7.26 -4.69
C LYS A 13 -3.17 -6.54 -5.98
N ARG A 14 -3.19 -5.22 -5.97
CA ARG A 14 -2.83 -4.40 -7.14
C ARG A 14 -1.38 -4.60 -7.58
N ILE A 15 -0.45 -4.81 -6.64
CA ILE A 15 0.94 -5.15 -6.97
C ILE A 15 0.99 -6.50 -7.70
N LEU A 16 0.29 -7.52 -7.19
CA LEU A 16 0.27 -8.85 -7.80
C LEU A 16 -0.38 -8.83 -9.19
N GLU A 17 -1.50 -8.12 -9.34
CA GLU A 17 -2.16 -7.89 -10.63
C GLU A 17 -1.21 -7.23 -11.63
N LYS A 18 -0.54 -6.15 -11.22
CA LYS A 18 0.45 -5.47 -12.07
C LYS A 18 1.58 -6.38 -12.51
N GLN A 19 2.12 -7.20 -11.61
CA GLN A 19 3.20 -8.15 -11.95
C GLN A 19 2.74 -9.31 -12.84
N ASN A 20 1.45 -9.68 -12.78
CA ASN A 20 0.86 -10.68 -13.67
C ASN A 20 0.69 -10.12 -15.08
N GLU A 21 0.34 -8.85 -15.22
CA GLU A 21 0.14 -8.18 -16.51
C GLU A 21 1.46 -7.73 -17.17
N ALA A 22 2.35 -7.10 -16.40
CA ALA A 22 3.51 -6.38 -16.92
C ALA A 22 4.86 -7.07 -16.60
N GLY A 23 4.87 -8.12 -15.78
CA GLY A 23 6.10 -8.83 -15.42
C GLY A 23 6.83 -8.24 -14.21
N GLU A 24 8.12 -8.01 -14.33
CA GLU A 24 9.00 -7.57 -13.25
C GLU A 24 9.18 -6.04 -13.27
N GLY A 25 9.30 -5.44 -12.08
CA GLY A 25 9.50 -4.00 -11.95
C GLY A 25 8.35 -3.13 -12.43
N GLY A 26 8.68 -1.86 -12.65
CA GLY A 26 7.74 -0.83 -13.09
C GLY A 26 6.92 -0.24 -11.96
N THR A 27 5.89 0.51 -12.33
CA THR A 27 5.18 1.39 -11.40
C THR A 27 3.72 0.95 -11.19
N VAL A 28 3.27 0.94 -9.94
CA VAL A 28 1.86 0.75 -9.55
C VAL A 28 1.27 2.09 -9.13
N ARG A 29 0.27 2.56 -9.87
CA ARG A 29 -0.48 3.79 -9.55
C ARG A 29 -1.74 3.46 -8.77
N LEU A 30 -1.94 4.17 -7.68
CA LEU A 30 -3.07 3.97 -6.77
C LEU A 30 -3.80 5.31 -6.58
N PRO A 31 -5.13 5.33 -6.62
CA PRO A 31 -5.87 6.55 -6.33
C PRO A 31 -5.65 6.92 -4.85
N LYS A 32 -5.39 8.20 -4.56
CA LYS A 32 -5.56 8.72 -3.20
C LYS A 32 -7.06 8.68 -2.85
N VAL A 33 -7.38 8.14 -1.68
CA VAL A 33 -8.76 8.15 -1.16
C VAL A 33 -8.98 9.50 -0.47
N ASN A 34 -9.18 10.55 -1.25
CA ASN A 34 -9.63 11.84 -0.75
C ASN A 34 -11.11 12.01 -1.08
N GLY A 35 -11.90 12.53 -0.14
CA GLY A 35 -13.36 12.59 -0.20
C GLY A 35 -13.96 13.59 -1.19
N GLY A 36 -13.37 13.75 -2.39
CA GLY A 36 -13.86 14.65 -3.43
C GLY A 36 -13.51 14.13 -4.83
N ASP A 37 -14.46 14.30 -5.74
CA ASP A 37 -14.50 13.80 -7.13
C ASP A 37 -13.62 14.65 -8.08
N ASP A 38 -12.38 14.92 -7.70
CA ASP A 38 -11.55 15.87 -8.45
C ASP A 38 -10.13 15.34 -8.62
N GLY A 39 -9.91 14.61 -9.72
CA GLY A 39 -8.60 14.37 -10.35
C GLY A 39 -7.41 14.05 -9.43
N GLY A 40 -7.65 13.38 -8.30
CA GLY A 40 -6.74 13.39 -7.15
C GLY A 40 -5.37 12.77 -7.44
N GLU A 41 -4.33 13.39 -6.89
CA GLU A 41 -2.94 12.91 -6.93
C GLU A 41 -2.86 11.39 -6.72
N GLU A 42 -2.13 10.70 -7.59
CA GLU A 42 -1.91 9.26 -7.48
C GLU A 42 -0.79 8.97 -6.47
N LEU A 43 -0.96 7.91 -5.67
CA LEU A 43 0.15 7.30 -4.96
C LEU A 43 0.90 6.39 -5.92
N VAL A 44 2.24 6.47 -5.87
CA VAL A 44 3.12 5.79 -6.80
C VAL A 44 3.99 4.79 -6.03
N LEU A 45 3.93 3.53 -6.43
CA LEU A 45 4.77 2.44 -5.93
C LEU A 45 5.75 2.03 -7.02
N GLU A 46 7.04 2.13 -6.75
CA GLU A 46 8.09 1.67 -7.66
C GLU A 46 8.47 0.24 -7.29
N LEU A 47 8.18 -0.71 -8.19
CA LEU A 47 8.49 -2.11 -7.98
C LEU A 47 9.97 -2.38 -8.28
N PRO A 48 10.63 -3.26 -7.51
CA PRO A 48 12.01 -3.63 -7.77
C PRO A 48 12.11 -4.41 -9.10
N GLY A 49 13.31 -4.47 -9.69
CA GLY A 49 13.59 -5.22 -10.93
C GLY A 49 13.51 -6.75 -10.82
N ARG A 50 12.61 -7.27 -9.97
CA ARG A 50 12.31 -8.69 -9.73
C ARG A 50 10.86 -8.85 -9.30
N LYS A 51 10.29 -10.05 -9.43
CA LYS A 51 8.94 -10.31 -8.90
C LYS A 51 8.95 -10.38 -7.37
N LEU A 52 7.99 -9.69 -6.77
CA LEU A 52 7.65 -9.83 -5.36
C LEU A 52 6.62 -10.95 -5.20
N GLY A 53 7.00 -12.00 -4.46
CA GLY A 53 6.08 -13.11 -4.15
C GLY A 53 5.04 -12.72 -3.10
N LEU A 54 3.87 -13.38 -3.13
CA LEU A 54 2.79 -13.17 -2.16
C LEU A 54 3.29 -13.25 -0.71
N ALA A 55 4.11 -14.26 -0.39
CA ALA A 55 4.65 -14.43 0.96
C ALA A 55 5.48 -13.22 1.42
N GLN A 56 6.31 -12.65 0.53
CA GLN A 56 7.13 -11.47 0.83
C GLN A 56 6.24 -10.24 1.06
N LEU A 57 5.29 -9.97 0.17
CA LEU A 57 4.33 -8.88 0.33
C LEU A 57 3.54 -8.99 1.64
N GLN A 58 3.15 -10.22 2.01
CA GLN A 58 2.45 -10.47 3.28
C GLN A 58 3.33 -10.27 4.52
N ARG A 59 4.67 -10.43 4.41
CA ARG A 59 5.58 -10.05 5.52
C ARG A 59 5.60 -8.54 5.71
N TYR A 60 5.76 -7.76 4.64
CA TYR A 60 5.75 -6.29 4.73
C TYR A 60 4.43 -5.77 5.29
N ARG A 61 3.30 -6.28 4.77
CA ARG A 61 1.97 -5.93 5.28
C ARG A 61 1.85 -6.23 6.77
N ARG A 62 2.22 -7.43 7.23
CA ARG A 62 2.11 -7.80 8.65
C ARG A 62 2.98 -6.93 9.55
N ALA A 63 4.20 -6.61 9.13
CA ALA A 63 5.09 -5.71 9.87
C ALA A 63 4.46 -4.32 10.01
N PHE A 64 4.01 -3.73 8.89
CA PHE A 64 3.34 -2.43 8.89
C PHE A 64 2.06 -2.43 9.75
N VAL A 65 1.20 -3.44 9.60
CA VAL A 65 -0.01 -3.57 10.42
C VAL A 65 0.34 -3.67 11.90
N GLY A 66 1.37 -4.46 12.26
CA GLY A 66 1.85 -4.60 13.63
C GLY A 66 2.28 -3.27 14.26
N LEU A 67 3.04 -2.46 13.52
CA LEU A 67 3.48 -1.12 13.94
C LEU A 67 2.30 -0.17 14.19
N ASN A 68 1.24 -0.28 13.39
CA ASN A 68 0.11 0.64 13.42
C ASN A 68 -1.08 0.14 14.25
N ARG A 69 -1.01 -1.07 14.82
CA ARG A 69 -2.13 -1.70 15.56
C ARG A 69 -2.37 -1.08 16.93
N GLY A 70 -1.39 -0.40 17.52
CA GLY A 70 -1.45 0.15 18.88
C GLY A 70 -1.36 1.68 19.00
N GLY A 71 -1.26 2.42 17.89
CA GLY A 71 -0.97 3.87 17.92
C GLY A 71 -1.93 4.76 17.13
N ILE A 72 -2.81 4.22 16.30
CA ILE A 72 -3.77 5.03 15.54
C ILE A 72 -5.16 4.60 15.97
N GLY A 73 -5.83 5.49 16.72
CA GLY A 73 -7.27 5.46 16.96
C GLY A 73 -8.05 5.59 15.65
N LEU A 74 -7.99 4.54 14.83
CA LEU A 74 -8.79 4.35 13.61
C LEU A 74 -10.22 3.92 13.94
N GLU A 75 -10.62 3.98 15.21
CA GLU A 75 -11.99 3.67 15.63
C GLU A 75 -12.96 4.81 15.26
N GLU A 76 -12.47 6.00 14.90
CA GLU A 76 -13.31 7.20 14.72
C GLU A 76 -13.07 8.00 13.42
N VAL A 77 -12.38 7.47 12.40
CA VAL A 77 -12.00 8.33 11.25
C VAL A 77 -12.28 7.68 9.90
N GLY A 78 -13.20 8.31 9.15
CA GLY A 78 -13.71 7.88 7.84
C GLY A 78 -12.70 8.01 6.67
N LYS A 79 -13.18 8.39 5.48
CA LYS A 79 -12.41 8.36 4.21
C LYS A 79 -11.03 9.04 4.26
N LEU A 80 -10.89 10.13 5.03
CA LEU A 80 -9.62 10.87 5.20
C LEU A 80 -8.52 10.05 5.91
N ALA A 81 -8.88 9.14 6.81
CA ALA A 81 -7.90 8.25 7.43
C ALA A 81 -7.47 7.12 6.49
N ALA A 82 -8.37 6.63 5.63
CA ALA A 82 -8.01 5.66 4.60
C ALA A 82 -6.99 6.24 3.59
N GLY A 83 -7.16 7.49 3.17
CA GLY A 83 -6.20 8.19 2.30
C GLY A 83 -4.80 8.26 2.91
N ARG A 84 -4.68 8.82 4.13
CA ARG A 84 -3.40 8.91 4.87
C ARG A 84 -2.78 7.55 5.15
N LEU A 85 -3.60 6.55 5.43
CA LEU A 85 -3.13 5.19 5.66
C LEU A 85 -2.47 4.60 4.41
N ARG A 86 -3.12 4.73 3.25
CA ARG A 86 -2.58 4.23 1.98
C ARG A 86 -1.27 4.93 1.65
N GLU A 87 -1.21 6.25 1.83
CA GLU A 87 0.01 7.04 1.63
C GLU A 87 1.17 6.54 2.51
N SER A 88 0.93 6.35 3.80
CA SER A 88 1.94 5.81 4.73
C SER A 88 2.39 4.40 4.34
N PHE A 89 1.47 3.52 3.93
CA PHE A 89 1.85 2.16 3.53
C PHE A 89 2.63 2.13 2.22
N VAL A 90 2.28 2.98 1.25
CA VAL A 90 3.04 3.15 0.01
C VAL A 90 4.46 3.63 0.28
N GLY A 91 4.62 4.66 1.13
CA GLY A 91 5.95 5.13 1.53
C GLY A 91 6.78 4.02 2.19
N TYR A 92 6.19 3.30 3.15
CA TYR A 92 6.83 2.16 3.78
C TYR A 92 7.28 1.08 2.79
N LEU A 93 6.46 0.78 1.77
CA LEU A 93 6.80 -0.23 0.76
C LEU A 93 7.92 0.25 -0.17
N ASN A 94 7.90 1.50 -0.64
CA ASN A 94 8.97 2.05 -1.46
C ASN A 94 10.31 2.00 -0.69
N ASP A 95 10.34 2.44 0.56
CA ASP A 95 11.52 2.36 1.42
C ASP A 95 12.01 0.92 1.61
N ALA A 96 11.09 -0.03 1.75
CA ALA A 96 11.43 -1.45 1.94
C ALA A 96 11.96 -2.08 0.64
N PHE A 97 11.41 -1.71 -0.51
CA PHE A 97 11.84 -2.23 -1.80
C PHE A 97 13.20 -1.67 -2.21
N GLU A 98 13.47 -0.39 -1.92
CA GLU A 98 14.77 0.22 -2.16
C GLU A 98 15.89 -0.45 -1.34
N LYS A 99 15.60 -0.84 -0.09
CA LYS A 99 16.57 -1.53 0.79
C LYS A 99 16.80 -3.00 0.46
N ASP A 100 15.81 -3.66 -0.15
CA ASP A 100 15.82 -5.09 -0.48
C ASP A 100 16.16 -5.37 -1.97
N GLY A 101 16.49 -4.33 -2.73
CA GLY A 101 16.95 -4.37 -4.12
C GLY A 101 18.46 -4.21 -4.22
#